data_AF-A0A327VEF0-F1
#
_entry.id   AF-A0A327VEF0-F1
#
_cell.length_a   1.000
_cell.length_b   1.000
_cell.length_c   1.000
_cell.angle_alpha   90.00
_cell.angle_beta   90.00
_cell.angle_gamma   90.00
#
_symmetry.space_group_name_H-M   'P 1'
#
loop_
_entity.id
_entity.type
_entity.pdbx_description
1 polymer ?
#
loop_
_entity_poly.entity_id
_entity_poly.type
_entity_poly.pdbx_seq_one_letter_code
_entity_poly.pdbx_strand_id
1 'polypeptide(L)'
;MNNNTDLTEPQPTPRRTLSLPPATVLGYVGDRPVYNIAGGADDDSGFDVDDGHNNGEGGDDEGEDSDSGSENDGDGGDGKAEAEKPKPKPPATKPKPAAKDDDSGSSGDGADEYTPPSAAEWKRTQAALKKANEDGKRHRLRNRELEEAARSTESDAEKAVREAREEGEARFRKPLVRAAARAALAQAGLNGDTDRVLKLVDLDGLSVDDDGDVIGLDAEVNKLKDEYPEFFQVPAKPKPKVRPTAADRQPAKEKPKSSAEQHAQKILNRFAS
;
A
#
# COMPACT_ATOMS: atom_id res chain seq x y z
N MET A 1 39.31 28.81 44.92
CA MET A 1 37.90 29.14 44.62
C MET A 1 37.39 28.02 43.76
N ASN A 2 36.79 26.99 44.38
CA ASN A 2 36.29 25.81 43.69
C ASN A 2 34.76 25.90 43.70
N ASN A 3 34.17 26.14 42.54
CA ASN A 3 32.72 26.13 42.36
C ASN A 3 32.28 24.68 42.13
N ASN A 4 31.96 23.98 43.22
CA ASN A 4 31.18 22.74 43.15
C ASN A 4 29.73 23.12 42.89
N THR A 5 29.29 23.02 41.64
CA THR A 5 27.87 22.98 41.28
C THR A 5 27.34 21.60 41.63
N ASP A 6 26.67 21.50 42.77
CA ASP A 6 25.91 20.32 43.20
C ASP A 6 24.61 20.27 42.39
N LEU A 7 24.65 19.57 41.26
CA LEU A 7 23.49 19.22 40.43
C LEU A 7 22.85 17.97 41.03
N THR A 8 22.11 18.14 42.12
CA THR A 8 21.19 17.11 42.62
C THR A 8 19.94 17.16 41.75
N GLU A 9 19.88 16.33 40.70
CA GLU A 9 18.67 16.15 39.89
C GLU A 9 17.50 15.71 40.78
N PRO A 10 16.33 16.36 40.71
CA PRO A 10 15.14 15.90 41.41
C PRO A 10 14.69 14.58 40.81
N GLN A 11 14.79 13.51 41.60
CA GLN A 11 14.29 12.18 41.24
C GLN A 11 12.81 12.28 40.82
N PRO A 12 12.41 11.71 39.66
CA PRO A 12 11.04 11.74 39.20
C PRO A 12 10.16 11.01 40.23
N THR A 13 9.17 11.70 40.79
CA THR A 13 8.19 11.06 41.67
C THR A 13 7.39 10.04 40.85
N PRO A 14 7.17 8.82 41.37
CA PRO A 14 6.38 7.82 40.66
C PRO A 14 4.96 8.38 40.50
N ARG A 15 4.52 8.56 39.25
CA ARG A 15 3.15 8.94 38.93
C ARG A 15 2.24 7.87 39.54
N ARG A 16 1.43 8.26 40.52
CA ARG A 16 0.38 7.41 41.06
C ARG A 16 -0.56 7.09 39.90
N THR A 17 -0.47 5.88 39.36
CA THR A 17 -1.46 5.37 38.42
C THR A 17 -2.79 5.34 39.18
N LEU A 18 -3.72 6.18 38.74
CA LEU A 18 -5.11 6.17 39.22
C LEU A 18 -5.77 4.90 38.67
N SER A 19 -5.40 3.76 39.25
CA SER A 19 -6.08 2.49 39.03
C SER A 19 -7.44 2.56 39.72
N LEU A 20 -8.41 3.15 39.03
CA LEU A 20 -9.82 3.04 39.40
C LEU A 20 -10.24 1.57 39.26
N PRO A 21 -10.96 1.00 40.24
CA PRO A 21 -11.37 -0.39 40.18
C PRO A 21 -12.26 -0.66 38.95
N PRO A 22 -12.22 -1.88 38.39
CA PRO A 22 -13.08 -2.25 37.27
C PRO A 22 -14.56 -2.05 37.66
N ALA A 23 -15.35 -1.55 36.70
CA ALA A 23 -16.75 -1.14 36.87
C ALA A 23 -17.02 0.20 37.60
N THR A 24 -16.02 1.06 37.76
CA THR A 24 -16.28 2.46 38.17
C THR A 24 -17.03 3.20 37.04
N VAL A 25 -18.18 3.79 37.37
CA VAL A 25 -18.97 4.60 36.44
C VAL A 25 -18.28 5.95 36.26
N LEU A 26 -17.80 6.23 35.04
CA LEU A 26 -17.16 7.48 34.68
C LEU A 26 -18.18 8.58 34.34
N GLY A 27 -19.37 8.18 33.88
CA GLY A 27 -20.44 9.09 33.53
C GLY A 27 -21.63 8.35 32.94
N TYR A 28 -22.62 9.10 32.43
CA TYR A 28 -23.80 8.56 31.77
C TYR A 28 -23.98 9.20 30.39
N VAL A 29 -24.31 8.39 29.39
CA VAL A 29 -24.71 8.86 28.05
C VAL A 29 -26.16 8.47 27.86
N GLY A 30 -27.06 9.46 28.00
CA GLY A 30 -28.47 9.19 28.26
C GLY A 30 -28.65 8.47 29.61
N ASP A 31 -29.46 7.42 29.66
CA ASP A 31 -29.70 6.59 30.86
C ASP A 31 -28.75 5.39 30.98
N ARG A 32 -27.65 5.35 30.21
CA ARG A 32 -26.69 4.23 30.23
C ARG A 32 -25.37 4.63 30.91
N PRO A 33 -24.92 3.90 31.95
CA PRO A 33 -23.64 4.16 32.60
C PRO A 33 -22.47 3.78 31.67
N VAL A 34 -21.48 4.66 31.59
CA VAL A 34 -20.21 4.42 30.90
C VAL A 34 -19.19 3.98 31.95
N TYR A 35 -18.64 2.79 31.76
CA TYR A 35 -17.63 2.21 32.65
C TYR A 35 -16.22 2.45 32.11
N ASN A 36 -15.23 2.53 32.99
CA ASN A 36 -13.83 2.45 32.57
C ASN A 36 -13.57 1.06 31.95
N ILE A 37 -13.25 1.02 30.66
CA ILE A 37 -12.84 -0.20 29.97
C ILE A 37 -11.39 -0.45 30.39
N ALA A 38 -11.24 -1.19 31.50
CA ALA A 38 -9.95 -1.65 31.98
C ALA A 38 -9.40 -2.68 30.98
N GLY A 39 -8.72 -2.18 29.96
CA GLY A 39 -8.21 -2.95 28.83
C GLY A 39 -7.57 -2.04 27.80
N GLY A 40 -6.67 -1.15 28.25
CA GLY A 40 -5.62 -0.66 27.34
C GLY A 40 -4.74 -1.85 27.02
N ALA A 41 -4.64 -2.21 25.75
CA ALA A 41 -3.64 -3.17 25.30
C ALA A 41 -2.27 -2.64 25.72
N ASP A 42 -1.42 -3.50 26.28
CA ASP A 42 -0.02 -3.20 26.53
C ASP A 42 0.76 -3.23 25.18
N ASP A 43 0.33 -2.46 24.17
CA ASP A 43 1.15 -2.16 23.00
C ASP A 43 2.04 -0.96 23.29
N ASP A 44 3.07 -1.23 24.08
CA ASP A 44 4.17 -0.34 24.47
C ASP A 44 5.10 -0.06 23.26
N SER A 45 4.54 0.41 22.14
CA SER A 45 5.29 1.05 21.06
C SER A 45 5.12 2.56 21.19
N GLY A 46 6.11 3.21 21.81
CA GLY A 46 6.19 4.65 22.02
C GLY A 46 5.92 5.45 20.75
N PHE A 47 4.68 5.91 20.60
CA PHE A 47 4.29 6.91 19.62
C PHE A 47 4.47 8.29 20.26
N ASP A 48 5.70 8.81 20.15
CA ASP A 48 6.01 10.21 20.41
C ASP A 48 5.29 11.07 19.36
N VAL A 49 4.11 11.59 19.73
CA VAL A 49 3.45 12.67 18.99
C VAL A 49 4.21 13.95 19.29
N ASP A 50 5.19 14.25 18.44
CA ASP A 50 5.78 15.58 18.35
C ASP A 50 4.71 16.53 17.83
N ASP A 51 4.06 17.25 18.74
CA ASP A 51 3.08 18.31 18.48
C ASP A 51 3.83 19.56 17.98
N GLY A 52 4.45 19.41 16.82
CA GLY A 52 5.20 20.44 16.12
C GLY A 52 4.25 21.49 15.56
N HIS A 53 4.14 22.61 16.26
CA HIS A 53 3.59 23.87 15.75
C HIS A 53 4.18 24.20 14.38
N ASN A 54 3.40 24.02 13.31
CA ASN A 54 3.75 24.56 12.00
C ASN A 54 2.89 25.78 11.69
N ASN A 55 3.44 26.95 12.00
CA ASN A 55 3.07 28.23 11.41
C ASN A 55 3.53 28.25 9.93
N GLY A 56 2.59 28.18 9.00
CA GLY A 56 2.74 28.68 7.63
C GLY A 56 1.37 29.23 7.23
N GLU A 57 1.11 30.54 7.28
CA GLU A 57 1.69 31.64 6.48
C GLU A 57 1.65 31.36 4.97
N GLY A 58 0.65 31.96 4.31
CA GLY A 58 0.78 32.56 2.97
C GLY A 58 0.44 31.67 1.78
N GLY A 59 -0.70 31.93 1.14
CA GLY A 59 -1.02 31.38 -0.18
C GLY A 59 -2.41 31.77 -0.67
N ASP A 60 -2.63 33.07 -0.88
CA ASP A 60 -3.74 33.57 -1.69
C ASP A 60 -3.57 33.02 -3.13
N ASP A 61 -4.44 32.11 -3.55
CA ASP A 61 -4.57 31.71 -4.95
C ASP A 61 -5.98 32.07 -5.41
N GLU A 62 -6.09 33.29 -5.95
CA GLU A 62 -7.25 33.76 -6.69
C GLU A 62 -7.29 33.08 -8.05
N GLY A 63 -8.02 31.96 -8.12
CA GLY A 63 -8.44 31.34 -9.37
C GLY A 63 -9.81 31.86 -9.80
N GLU A 64 -9.85 33.08 -10.36
CA GLU A 64 -10.93 33.50 -11.25
C GLU A 64 -10.88 32.65 -12.52
N ASP A 65 -11.92 31.86 -12.81
CA ASP A 65 -12.24 31.53 -14.20
C ASP A 65 -13.72 31.16 -14.38
N SER A 66 -14.43 32.15 -14.91
CA SER A 66 -15.13 32.05 -16.20
C SER A 66 -16.25 31.01 -16.35
N ASP A 67 -17.46 31.47 -16.04
CA ASP A 67 -18.63 31.48 -16.94
C ASP A 67 -18.61 30.54 -18.17
N SER A 68 -19.49 29.54 -18.17
CA SER A 68 -20.15 29.09 -19.39
C SER A 68 -21.50 28.49 -19.03
N GLY A 69 -22.54 29.32 -19.15
CA GLY A 69 -23.93 28.89 -19.07
C GLY A 69 -24.28 27.79 -20.06
N SER A 70 -25.05 26.82 -19.59
CA SER A 70 -25.92 26.03 -20.45
C SER A 70 -27.28 25.94 -19.79
N GLU A 71 -28.07 26.98 -20.08
CA GLU A 71 -29.53 26.94 -19.97
C GLU A 71 -30.02 25.82 -20.88
N ASN A 72 -30.51 24.72 -20.29
CA ASN A 72 -31.36 23.78 -21.01
C ASN A 72 -32.73 23.79 -20.35
N ASP A 73 -33.55 24.75 -20.81
CA ASP A 73 -35.00 24.74 -20.68
C ASP A 73 -35.56 23.42 -21.23
N GLY A 74 -35.85 22.50 -20.30
CA GLY A 74 -36.50 21.22 -20.56
C GLY A 74 -37.85 21.18 -19.87
N ASP A 75 -38.79 21.96 -20.40
CA ASP A 75 -40.23 21.79 -20.32
C ASP A 75 -40.62 20.29 -20.42
N GLY A 76 -41.44 19.79 -19.48
CA GLY A 76 -42.03 18.47 -19.63
C GLY A 76 -42.50 17.76 -18.37
N GLY A 77 -43.71 18.10 -17.91
CA GLY A 77 -44.67 17.05 -17.52
C GLY A 77 -44.75 16.71 -16.04
N ASP A 78 -45.53 17.52 -15.33
CA ASP A 78 -46.26 17.12 -14.13
C ASP A 78 -47.15 15.90 -14.45
N GLY A 79 -46.90 14.80 -13.76
CA GLY A 79 -47.54 13.51 -14.00
C GLY A 79 -47.56 12.66 -12.75
N LYS A 80 -48.29 13.13 -11.73
CA LYS A 80 -48.80 12.27 -10.64
C LYS A 80 -49.49 11.04 -11.24
N ALA A 81 -48.95 9.86 -10.97
CA ALA A 81 -49.72 8.62 -11.00
C ALA A 81 -49.44 7.82 -9.73
N GLU A 82 -50.52 7.59 -9.02
CA GLU A 82 -50.63 6.89 -7.76
C GLU A 82 -50.24 5.41 -7.87
N ALA A 83 -50.04 4.84 -6.69
CA ALA A 83 -49.73 3.45 -6.42
C ALA A 83 -50.64 2.43 -7.13
N GLU A 84 -50.04 1.47 -7.83
CA GLU A 84 -50.57 0.11 -7.92
C GLU A 84 -49.44 -0.91 -7.73
N LYS A 85 -49.55 -1.72 -6.67
CA LYS A 85 -48.70 -2.87 -6.41
C LYS A 85 -48.96 -3.93 -7.50
N PRO A 86 -47.95 -4.37 -8.29
CA PRO A 86 -48.15 -5.47 -9.21
C PRO A 86 -48.30 -6.79 -8.43
N LYS A 87 -49.46 -7.44 -8.58
CA LYS A 87 -49.69 -8.82 -8.14
C LYS A 87 -48.71 -9.77 -8.85
N PRO A 88 -48.13 -10.78 -8.16
CA PRO A 88 -47.24 -11.75 -8.78
C PRO A 88 -48.02 -12.61 -9.78
N LYS A 89 -47.60 -12.60 -11.05
CA LYS A 89 -48.05 -13.56 -12.08
C LYS A 89 -47.49 -14.96 -11.76
N PRO A 90 -48.27 -16.04 -11.96
CA PRO A 90 -47.77 -17.40 -11.81
C PRO A 90 -46.68 -17.72 -12.85
N PRO A 91 -45.70 -18.58 -12.51
CA PRO A 91 -44.56 -18.87 -13.37
C PRO A 91 -45.01 -19.56 -14.66
N ALA A 92 -44.77 -18.90 -15.79
CA ALA A 92 -44.91 -19.50 -17.11
C ALA A 92 -43.85 -20.59 -17.28
N THR A 93 -44.31 -21.82 -17.50
CA THR A 93 -43.54 -22.98 -17.93
C THR A 93 -42.66 -22.62 -19.14
N LYS A 94 -41.34 -22.72 -18.96
CA LYS A 94 -40.35 -22.58 -20.04
C LYS A 94 -40.49 -23.74 -21.03
N PRO A 95 -40.71 -23.52 -22.34
CA PRO A 95 -40.47 -24.55 -23.32
C PRO A 95 -38.96 -24.82 -23.40
N LYS A 96 -38.61 -26.10 -23.23
CA LYS A 96 -37.27 -26.67 -23.36
C LYS A 96 -36.70 -26.30 -24.74
N PRO A 97 -35.58 -25.55 -24.83
CA PRO A 97 -34.91 -25.39 -26.11
C PRO A 97 -34.39 -26.76 -26.54
N ALA A 98 -34.77 -27.17 -27.75
CA ALA A 98 -34.17 -28.30 -28.43
C ALA A 98 -32.66 -28.04 -28.54
N ALA A 99 -31.87 -28.98 -28.05
CA ALA A 99 -30.45 -29.04 -28.32
C ALA A 99 -30.26 -29.05 -29.84
N LYS A 100 -29.72 -27.96 -30.37
CA LYS A 100 -28.96 -28.03 -31.62
C LYS A 100 -27.53 -28.28 -31.19
N ASP A 101 -27.06 -29.47 -31.54
CA ASP A 101 -25.67 -29.88 -31.49
C ASP A 101 -24.88 -28.99 -32.46
N ASP A 102 -24.30 -27.90 -31.97
CA ASP A 102 -23.23 -27.19 -32.67
C ASP A 102 -21.89 -27.74 -32.15
N ASP A 103 -21.59 -28.96 -32.60
CA ASP A 103 -20.25 -29.52 -32.67
C ASP A 103 -19.45 -28.72 -33.71
N SER A 104 -18.60 -27.79 -33.26
CA SER A 104 -17.58 -27.16 -34.11
C SER A 104 -16.18 -27.33 -33.52
N GLY A 105 -15.83 -28.57 -33.21
CA GLY A 105 -14.44 -29.03 -33.28
C GLY A 105 -13.99 -29.17 -34.73
N SER A 106 -13.92 -28.08 -35.52
CA SER A 106 -13.34 -28.11 -36.87
C SER A 106 -11.89 -27.64 -36.85
N SER A 107 -11.00 -28.55 -36.46
CA SER A 107 -9.60 -28.53 -36.89
C SER A 107 -9.51 -29.31 -38.21
N GLY A 108 -10.03 -28.72 -39.28
CA GLY A 108 -10.08 -29.31 -40.61
C GLY A 108 -9.49 -28.37 -41.64
N ASP A 109 -8.33 -28.77 -42.18
CA ASP A 109 -7.61 -28.17 -43.30
C ASP A 109 -8.42 -28.34 -44.60
N GLY A 110 -9.58 -27.67 -44.66
CA GLY A 110 -10.50 -27.62 -45.77
C GLY A 110 -10.79 -26.17 -46.08
N ALA A 111 -10.47 -25.73 -47.30
CA ALA A 111 -10.81 -24.41 -47.79
C ALA A 111 -12.33 -24.28 -47.94
N ASP A 112 -13.03 -24.04 -46.83
CA ASP A 112 -14.44 -23.65 -46.84
C ASP A 112 -14.55 -22.31 -47.55
N GLU A 113 -15.12 -22.35 -48.75
CA GLU A 113 -15.34 -21.22 -49.62
C GLU A 113 -16.25 -20.20 -48.91
N TYR A 114 -15.63 -19.10 -48.45
CA TYR A 114 -16.30 -18.05 -47.72
C TYR A 114 -17.49 -17.51 -48.51
N THR A 115 -18.70 -17.78 -48.03
CA THR A 115 -19.92 -17.25 -48.64
C THR A 115 -20.26 -15.92 -47.96
N PRO A 116 -20.19 -14.77 -48.66
CA PRO A 116 -20.47 -13.49 -48.04
C PRO A 116 -21.94 -13.42 -47.60
N PRO A 117 -22.23 -12.81 -46.44
CA PRO A 117 -23.60 -12.63 -45.97
C PRO A 117 -24.43 -11.86 -47.00
N SER A 118 -25.70 -12.21 -47.13
CA SER A 118 -26.60 -11.53 -48.07
C SER A 118 -26.74 -10.05 -47.70
N ALA A 119 -27.04 -9.18 -48.67
CA ALA A 119 -27.17 -7.74 -48.43
C ALA A 119 -28.21 -7.38 -47.35
N ALA A 120 -29.22 -8.22 -47.16
CA ALA A 120 -30.22 -8.07 -46.09
C ALA A 120 -29.65 -8.42 -44.72
N GLU A 121 -28.87 -9.50 -44.62
CA GLU A 121 -28.16 -9.88 -43.38
C GLU A 121 -27.11 -8.84 -43.02
N TRP A 122 -26.38 -8.31 -43.99
CA TRP A 122 -25.41 -7.23 -43.79
C TRP A 122 -26.06 -5.96 -43.22
N LYS A 123 -27.23 -5.56 -43.72
CA LYS A 123 -27.95 -4.40 -43.18
C LYS A 123 -28.45 -4.65 -41.75
N ARG A 124 -28.88 -5.88 -41.44
CA ARG A 124 -29.30 -6.25 -40.08
C ARG A 124 -28.14 -6.23 -39.09
N THR A 125 -26.98 -6.77 -39.47
CA THR A 125 -25.79 -6.75 -38.61
C THR A 125 -25.27 -5.33 -38.38
N GLN A 126 -25.27 -4.48 -39.40
CA GLN A 126 -24.90 -3.06 -39.27
C GLN A 126 -25.87 -2.29 -38.35
N ALA A 127 -27.17 -2.51 -38.49
CA ALA A 127 -28.17 -1.90 -37.61
C ALA A 127 -28.04 -2.40 -36.16
N ALA A 128 -27.77 -3.69 -35.96
CA ALA A 128 -27.52 -4.27 -34.63
C ALA A 128 -26.24 -3.70 -34.00
N LEU A 129 -25.16 -3.58 -34.77
CA LEU A 129 -23.90 -3.01 -34.31
C LEU A 129 -24.07 -1.54 -33.92
N LYS A 130 -24.77 -0.75 -34.74
CA LYS A 130 -25.06 0.66 -34.42
C LYS A 130 -25.87 0.78 -33.12
N LYS A 131 -26.90 -0.03 -32.95
CA LYS A 131 -27.72 -0.08 -31.73
C LYS A 131 -26.88 -0.47 -30.51
N ALA A 132 -26.03 -1.50 -30.63
CA ALA A 132 -25.15 -1.93 -29.55
C ALA A 132 -24.13 -0.86 -29.16
N ASN A 133 -23.60 -0.12 -30.14
CA ASN A 133 -22.67 0.98 -29.89
C ASN A 133 -23.37 2.17 -29.21
N GLU A 134 -24.58 2.52 -29.63
CA GLU A 134 -25.39 3.56 -28.99
C GLU A 134 -25.75 3.19 -27.55
N ASP A 135 -26.13 1.93 -27.32
CA ASP A 135 -26.42 1.40 -25.99
C ASP A 135 -25.16 1.39 -25.10
N GLY A 136 -24.03 0.93 -25.63
CA GLY A 136 -22.74 1.00 -24.94
C GLY A 136 -22.33 2.43 -24.57
N LYS A 137 -22.61 3.42 -25.45
CA LYS A 137 -22.38 4.83 -25.12
C LYS A 137 -23.28 5.31 -23.99
N ARG A 138 -24.58 4.97 -24.03
CA ARG A 138 -25.53 5.31 -22.96
C ARG A 138 -25.13 4.71 -21.62
N HIS A 139 -24.68 3.45 -21.62
CA HIS A 139 -24.19 2.78 -20.42
C HIS A 139 -22.95 3.45 -19.84
N ARG A 140 -21.97 3.84 -20.67
CA ARG A 140 -20.78 4.57 -20.20
C ARG A 140 -21.14 5.92 -19.59
N LEU A 141 -22.05 6.67 -20.22
CA LEU A 141 -22.50 7.96 -19.70
C LEU A 141 -23.25 7.79 -18.38
N ARG A 142 -24.15 6.81 -18.29
CA ARG A 142 -24.89 6.51 -17.05
C ARG A 142 -23.97 6.06 -15.92
N ASN A 143 -22.97 5.24 -16.19
CA ASN A 143 -22.01 4.82 -15.17
C ASN A 143 -21.18 6.00 -14.68
N ARG A 144 -20.72 6.86 -15.59
CA ARG A 144 -20.00 8.09 -15.24
C ARG A 144 -20.86 9.02 -14.38
N GLU A 145 -22.13 9.20 -14.75
CA GLU A 145 -23.08 10.00 -13.97
C GLU A 145 -23.33 9.41 -12.58
N LEU A 146 -23.42 8.08 -12.46
CA LEU A 146 -23.54 7.41 -11.16
C LEU A 146 -22.28 7.54 -10.30
N GLU A 147 -21.09 7.49 -10.91
CA GLU A 147 -19.82 7.72 -10.22
C GLU A 147 -19.68 9.19 -9.75
N GLU A 148 -20.06 10.15 -10.59
CA GLU A 148 -20.08 11.57 -10.24
C GLU A 148 -21.15 11.87 -9.17
N ALA A 149 -22.33 11.28 -9.27
CA ALA A 149 -23.38 11.38 -8.26
C ALA A 149 -22.91 10.80 -6.92
N ALA A 150 -22.30 9.60 -6.92
CA ALA A 150 -21.72 8.99 -5.73
C ALA A 150 -20.66 9.89 -5.08
N ARG A 151 -19.77 10.49 -5.90
CA ARG A 151 -18.76 11.47 -5.45
C ARG A 151 -19.40 12.75 -4.89
N SER A 152 -20.56 13.17 -5.40
CA SER A 152 -21.27 14.37 -4.91
C SER A 152 -22.11 14.13 -3.66
N THR A 153 -22.54 12.89 -3.42
CA THR A 153 -23.32 12.49 -2.24
C THR A 153 -22.48 12.00 -1.07
N GLU A 154 -21.19 11.75 -1.30
CA GLU A 154 -20.24 11.48 -0.22
C GLU A 154 -20.20 12.67 0.74
N SER A 155 -20.43 12.39 2.01
CA SER A 155 -20.29 13.41 3.06
C SER A 155 -18.82 13.85 3.14
N ASP A 156 -18.57 15.11 3.53
CA ASP A 156 -17.20 15.64 3.68
C ASP A 156 -16.30 14.73 4.54
N ALA A 157 -16.90 13.97 5.46
CA ALA A 157 -16.21 12.96 6.28
C ALA A 157 -15.73 11.74 5.48
N GLU A 158 -16.52 11.23 4.54
CA GLU A 158 -16.13 10.10 3.68
C GLU A 158 -15.10 10.53 2.64
N LYS A 159 -15.22 11.75 2.12
CA LYS A 159 -14.21 12.35 1.25
C LYS A 159 -12.87 12.50 1.97
N ALA A 160 -12.89 12.99 3.20
CA ALA A 160 -11.68 13.09 4.04
C ALA A 160 -11.04 11.73 4.34
N VAL A 161 -11.85 10.68 4.57
CA VAL A 161 -11.32 9.33 4.80
C VAL A 161 -10.72 8.73 3.53
N ARG A 162 -11.33 8.92 2.35
CA ARG A 162 -10.74 8.48 1.08
C ARG A 162 -9.43 9.22 0.80
N GLU A 163 -9.42 10.54 0.92
CA GLU A 163 -8.24 11.35 0.66
C GLU A 163 -7.10 10.99 1.61
N ALA A 164 -7.40 10.84 2.91
CA ALA A 164 -6.41 10.37 3.89
C ALA A 164 -5.87 8.97 3.57
N ARG A 165 -6.71 8.08 3.04
CA ARG A 165 -6.29 6.72 2.64
C ARG A 165 -5.42 6.74 1.39
N GLU A 166 -5.85 7.43 0.33
CA GLU A 166 -5.09 7.55 -0.91
C GLU A 166 -3.75 8.25 -0.70
N GLU A 167 -3.73 9.29 0.14
CA GLU A 167 -2.52 10.01 0.49
C GLU A 167 -1.59 9.17 1.37
N GLY A 168 -2.13 8.42 2.34
CA GLY A 168 -1.38 7.46 3.13
C GLY A 168 -0.75 6.37 2.25
N GLU A 169 -1.56 5.73 1.41
CA GLU A 169 -1.08 4.70 0.48
C GLU A 169 -0.03 5.26 -0.48
N ALA A 170 -0.21 6.45 -1.04
CA ALA A 170 0.78 7.06 -1.94
C ALA A 170 2.11 7.37 -1.24
N ARG A 171 2.07 7.87 0.00
CA ARG A 171 3.27 8.22 0.78
C ARG A 171 4.04 6.99 1.23
N PHE A 172 3.35 5.91 1.62
CA PHE A 172 3.99 4.70 2.15
C PHE A 172 4.30 3.64 1.10
N ARG A 173 3.56 3.58 -0.02
CA ARG A 173 3.77 2.56 -1.06
C ARG A 173 5.16 2.59 -1.64
N LYS A 174 5.64 3.76 -2.09
CA LYS A 174 6.98 3.88 -2.71
C LYS A 174 8.12 3.41 -1.79
N PRO A 175 8.23 3.88 -0.54
CA PRO A 175 9.28 3.40 0.36
C PRO A 175 9.09 1.92 0.75
N LEU A 176 7.85 1.44 0.92
CA LEU A 176 7.56 0.04 1.23
C LEU A 176 7.99 -0.89 0.09
N VAL A 177 7.55 -0.62 -1.14
CA VAL A 177 7.92 -1.38 -2.34
C VAL A 177 9.43 -1.37 -2.53
N ARG A 178 10.09 -0.22 -2.31
CA ARG A 178 11.55 -0.10 -2.38
C ARG A 178 12.26 -0.94 -1.32
N ALA A 179 11.76 -0.98 -0.09
CA ALA A 179 12.33 -1.80 0.98
C ALA A 179 12.16 -3.30 0.69
N ALA A 180 10.96 -3.71 0.27
CA ALA A 180 10.66 -5.07 -0.14
C ALA A 180 11.54 -5.52 -1.32
N ALA A 181 11.70 -4.68 -2.35
CA ALA A 181 12.55 -4.97 -3.49
C ALA A 181 14.03 -5.16 -3.09
N ARG A 182 14.56 -4.32 -2.19
CA ARG A 182 15.92 -4.51 -1.66
C ARG A 182 16.06 -5.83 -0.90
N ALA A 183 15.08 -6.18 -0.07
CA ALA A 183 15.07 -7.44 0.67
C ALA A 183 15.04 -8.65 -0.28
N ALA A 184 14.15 -8.63 -1.28
CA ALA A 184 14.03 -9.69 -2.28
C ALA A 184 15.32 -9.84 -3.13
N LEU A 185 15.93 -8.74 -3.55
CA LEU A 185 17.22 -8.76 -4.27
C LEU A 185 18.35 -9.34 -3.40
N ALA A 186 18.40 -9.00 -2.11
CA ALA A 186 19.37 -9.56 -1.18
C ALA A 186 19.17 -11.08 -0.99
N GLN A 187 17.91 -11.52 -0.84
CA GLN A 187 17.57 -12.95 -0.76
C GLN A 187 17.89 -13.71 -2.05
N ALA A 188 17.73 -13.05 -3.19
CA ALA A 188 18.11 -13.58 -4.50
C ALA A 188 19.62 -13.73 -4.70
N GLY A 189 20.46 -13.26 -3.76
CA GLY A 189 21.91 -13.37 -3.83
C GLY A 189 22.57 -12.28 -4.67
N LEU A 190 21.96 -11.09 -4.72
CA LEU A 190 22.55 -9.95 -5.42
C LEU A 190 23.94 -9.62 -4.88
N ASN A 191 24.92 -9.53 -5.78
CA ASN A 191 26.30 -9.15 -5.51
C ASN A 191 26.55 -7.76 -6.10
N GLY A 192 26.91 -6.80 -5.23
CA GLY A 192 27.26 -5.43 -5.64
C GLY A 192 26.30 -4.37 -5.10
N ASP A 193 26.19 -3.27 -5.83
CA ASP A 193 25.41 -2.10 -5.42
C ASP A 193 23.92 -2.30 -5.69
N THR A 194 23.16 -2.48 -4.61
CA THR A 194 21.71 -2.68 -4.64
C THR A 194 20.97 -1.50 -5.24
N ASP A 195 21.42 -0.26 -5.00
CA ASP A 195 20.73 0.93 -5.51
C ASP A 195 20.87 1.08 -7.03
N ARG A 196 21.90 0.47 -7.63
CA ARG A 196 22.08 0.43 -9.08
C ARG A 196 21.09 -0.52 -9.74
N VAL A 197 20.93 -1.71 -9.17
CA VAL A 197 20.02 -2.73 -9.69
C VAL A 197 18.56 -2.37 -9.44
N LEU A 198 18.27 -1.72 -8.31
CA LEU A 198 16.94 -1.21 -8.00
C LEU A 198 16.43 -0.21 -9.05
N LYS A 199 17.30 0.53 -9.74
CA LYS A 199 16.90 1.45 -10.84
C LYS A 199 16.47 0.72 -12.12
N LEU A 200 16.78 -0.57 -12.24
CA LEU A 200 16.39 -1.41 -13.38
C LEU A 200 15.05 -2.11 -13.14
N VAL A 201 14.64 -2.24 -11.86
CA VAL A 201 13.35 -2.82 -11.47
C VAL A 201 12.25 -1.80 -11.75
N ASP A 202 11.20 -2.21 -12.48
CA ASP A 202 9.98 -1.41 -12.61
C ASP A 202 9.18 -1.46 -11.30
N LEU A 203 9.35 -0.44 -10.46
CA LEU A 203 8.66 -0.33 -9.17
C LEU A 203 7.22 0.18 -9.31
N ASP A 204 6.89 0.86 -10.41
CA ASP A 204 5.58 1.49 -10.60
C ASP A 204 4.52 0.45 -11.03
N GLY A 205 4.95 -0.62 -11.70
CA GLY A 205 4.10 -1.77 -12.03
C GLY A 205 3.76 -2.70 -10.85
N LEU A 206 4.39 -2.53 -9.69
CA LEU A 206 4.22 -3.40 -8.52
C LEU A 206 3.07 -2.91 -7.62
N SER A 207 2.22 -3.83 -7.16
CA SER A 207 1.11 -3.56 -6.23
C SER A 207 1.38 -4.15 -4.84
N VAL A 208 0.97 -3.43 -3.81
CA VAL A 208 0.99 -3.91 -2.42
C VAL A 208 -0.39 -4.47 -2.09
N ASP A 209 -0.46 -5.64 -1.47
CA ASP A 209 -1.72 -6.22 -0.99
C ASP A 209 -2.11 -5.72 0.42
N ASP A 210 -3.24 -6.22 0.92
CA ASP A 210 -3.77 -5.85 2.24
C ASP A 210 -2.87 -6.32 3.41
N ASP A 211 -2.01 -7.32 3.17
CA ASP A 211 -1.07 -7.87 4.16
C ASP A 211 0.28 -7.12 4.15
N GLY A 212 0.50 -6.24 3.16
CA GLY A 212 1.72 -5.46 2.99
C GLY A 212 2.78 -6.15 2.13
N ASP A 213 2.43 -7.26 1.48
CA ASP A 213 3.29 -7.98 0.55
C ASP A 213 3.21 -7.38 -0.86
N VAL A 214 4.33 -7.43 -1.59
CA VAL A 214 4.45 -6.83 -2.93
C VAL A 214 4.21 -7.89 -4.01
N ILE A 215 3.03 -7.86 -4.62
CA ILE A 215 2.66 -8.78 -5.70
C ILE A 215 3.48 -8.44 -6.97
N GLY A 216 4.05 -9.48 -7.59
CA GLY A 216 4.79 -9.37 -8.86
C GLY A 216 6.30 -9.12 -8.70
N LEU A 217 6.77 -8.85 -7.47
CA LEU A 217 8.18 -8.59 -7.21
C LEU A 217 9.07 -9.80 -7.56
N ASP A 218 8.65 -11.02 -7.21
CA ASP A 218 9.40 -12.24 -7.50
C ASP A 218 9.58 -12.48 -9.01
N ALA A 219 8.55 -12.17 -9.80
CA ALA A 219 8.61 -12.29 -11.24
C ALA A 219 9.63 -11.32 -11.84
N GLU A 220 9.65 -10.06 -11.35
CA GLU A 220 10.61 -9.05 -11.80
C GLU A 220 12.04 -9.42 -11.37
N VAL A 221 12.23 -9.94 -10.15
CA VAL A 221 13.54 -10.42 -9.69
C VAL A 221 14.04 -11.58 -10.54
N ASN A 222 13.18 -12.51 -10.95
CA ASN A 222 13.56 -13.64 -11.81
C ASN A 222 13.90 -13.18 -13.23
N LYS A 223 13.11 -12.26 -13.80
CA LYS A 223 13.45 -11.62 -15.08
C LYS A 223 14.81 -10.92 -15.02
N LEU A 224 15.11 -10.25 -13.90
CA LEU A 224 16.40 -9.58 -13.70
C LEU A 224 17.56 -10.57 -13.57
N LYS A 225 17.34 -11.76 -12.99
CA LYS A 225 18.32 -12.85 -12.99
C LYS A 225 18.59 -13.39 -14.40
N ASP A 226 17.56 -13.48 -15.23
CA ASP A 226 17.67 -13.96 -16.60
C ASP A 226 18.37 -12.95 -17.51
N GLU A 227 18.05 -11.66 -17.38
CA GLU A 227 18.63 -10.57 -18.17
C GLU A 227 20.05 -10.19 -17.74
N TYR A 228 20.32 -10.21 -16.43
CA TYR A 228 21.59 -9.76 -15.84
C TYR A 228 22.15 -10.75 -14.82
N PRO A 229 22.49 -11.99 -15.25
CA PRO A 229 22.98 -13.03 -14.35
C PRO A 229 24.30 -12.63 -13.65
N GLU A 230 25.09 -11.72 -14.22
CA GLU A 230 26.34 -11.22 -13.62
C GLU A 230 26.15 -10.59 -12.25
N PHE A 231 24.96 -10.02 -11.97
CA PHE A 231 24.67 -9.44 -10.66
C PHE A 231 24.40 -10.49 -9.59
N PHE A 232 24.00 -11.71 -9.96
CA PHE A 232 23.63 -12.76 -9.01
C PHE A 232 24.71 -13.85 -8.87
N GLN A 233 25.77 -13.77 -9.67
CA GLN A 233 26.91 -14.68 -9.55
C GLN A 233 27.73 -14.35 -8.30
N VAL A 234 27.79 -15.30 -7.37
CA VAL A 234 28.64 -15.19 -6.18
C VAL A 234 30.08 -14.92 -6.64
N PRO A 235 30.66 -13.76 -6.31
CA PRO A 235 32.03 -13.47 -6.69
C PRO A 235 32.89 -14.57 -6.11
N ALA A 236 33.64 -15.27 -6.98
CA ALA A 236 34.52 -16.34 -6.57
C ALA A 236 35.37 -15.83 -5.41
N LYS A 237 35.14 -16.38 -4.21
CA LYS A 237 35.81 -15.93 -2.97
C LYS A 237 37.29 -15.72 -3.30
N PRO A 238 37.86 -14.52 -3.08
CA PRO A 238 39.26 -14.31 -3.37
C PRO A 238 40.03 -15.36 -2.58
N LYS A 239 40.67 -16.31 -3.30
CA LYS A 239 41.46 -17.36 -2.67
C LYS A 239 42.37 -16.64 -1.68
N PRO A 240 42.33 -16.97 -0.38
CA PRO A 240 43.17 -16.29 0.59
C PRO A 240 44.59 -16.37 0.04
N LYS A 241 45.20 -15.21 -0.25
CA LYS A 241 46.62 -15.17 -0.61
C LYS A 241 47.31 -15.95 0.48
N VAL A 242 47.85 -17.13 0.11
CA VAL A 242 48.61 -17.99 1.01
C VAL A 242 49.70 -17.08 1.53
N ARG A 243 49.53 -16.60 2.76
CA ARG A 243 50.59 -15.83 3.40
C ARG A 243 51.79 -16.76 3.38
N PRO A 244 52.94 -16.33 2.85
CA PRO A 244 54.13 -17.17 2.87
C PRO A 244 54.32 -17.63 4.30
N THR A 245 54.21 -18.94 4.48
CA THR A 245 54.41 -19.63 5.74
C THR A 245 55.78 -19.27 6.27
N ALA A 246 55.82 -18.66 7.45
CA ALA A 246 56.91 -18.71 8.40
C ALA A 246 58.33 -18.43 7.84
N ALA A 247 58.59 -17.18 7.45
CA ALA A 247 59.92 -16.60 7.64
C ALA A 247 59.86 -15.73 8.91
N ASP A 248 60.64 -16.11 9.92
CA ASP A 248 60.94 -15.42 11.20
C ASP A 248 60.13 -14.14 11.49
N ARG A 249 58.88 -14.29 11.93
CA ARG A 249 58.23 -13.21 12.68
C ARG A 249 58.92 -13.12 14.02
N GLN A 250 59.77 -12.09 14.17
CA GLN A 250 60.24 -11.61 15.47
C GLN A 250 59.05 -11.63 16.46
N PRO A 251 59.21 -12.19 17.67
CA PRO A 251 58.13 -12.26 18.64
C PRO A 251 57.53 -10.87 18.82
N ALA A 252 56.20 -10.77 18.72
CA ALA A 252 55.50 -9.51 18.79
C ALA A 252 55.96 -8.76 20.04
N LYS A 253 56.54 -7.57 19.88
CA LYS A 253 56.87 -6.68 21.00
C LYS A 253 55.59 -6.52 21.82
N GLU A 254 55.66 -6.96 23.08
CA GLU A 254 54.52 -6.94 23.98
C GLU A 254 53.90 -5.54 23.95
N LYS A 255 52.61 -5.48 23.64
CA LYS A 255 51.88 -4.21 23.64
C LYS A 255 52.00 -3.61 25.05
N PRO A 256 52.26 -2.30 25.19
CA PRO A 256 52.26 -1.68 26.50
C PRO A 256 50.91 -1.96 27.18
N LYS A 257 50.98 -2.41 28.44
CA LYS A 257 49.80 -2.74 29.26
C LYS A 257 48.76 -1.63 29.14
N SER A 258 47.50 -2.02 28.92
CA SER A 258 46.39 -1.07 28.80
C SER A 258 46.30 -0.19 30.05
N SER A 259 45.82 1.05 29.90
CA SER A 259 45.60 1.98 31.03
C SER A 259 44.79 1.32 32.16
N ALA A 260 43.79 0.51 31.80
CA ALA A 260 42.98 -0.25 32.75
C ALA A 260 43.81 -1.28 33.55
N GLU A 261 44.76 -1.93 32.90
CA GLU A 261 45.61 -2.98 33.47
C GLU A 261 46.70 -2.39 34.36
N GLN A 262 47.21 -1.21 34.01
CA GLN A 262 48.10 -0.42 34.87
C GLN A 262 47.38 0.04 36.14
N HIS A 263 46.12 0.47 36.03
CA HIS A 263 45.33 0.90 37.18
C HIS A 263 44.99 -0.27 38.10
N ALA A 264 44.63 -1.43 37.53
CA ALA A 264 44.40 -2.66 38.28
C ALA A 264 45.65 -3.12 39.04
N GLN A 265 46.83 -3.12 38.42
CA GLN A 265 48.09 -3.47 39.10
C GLN A 265 48.41 -2.53 40.27
N LYS A 266 48.10 -1.23 40.13
CA LYS A 266 48.33 -0.25 41.20
C LYS A 266 47.41 -0.47 42.39
N ILE A 267 46.17 -0.89 42.16
CA ILE A 267 45.22 -1.24 43.21
C ILE A 267 45.66 -2.54 43.89
N LEU A 268 46.04 -3.57 43.13
CA LEU A 268 46.44 -4.87 43.65
C LEU A 268 47.70 -4.78 44.52
N ASN A 269 48.69 -3.99 44.11
CA ASN A 269 49.90 -3.76 44.89
C ASN A 269 49.67 -2.89 46.13
N ARG A 270 48.58 -2.11 46.19
CA ARG A 270 48.23 -1.27 47.35
C ARG A 270 47.59 -2.07 48.48
N PHE A 271 46.95 -3.19 48.16
CA PHE A 271 46.32 -4.08 49.15
C PHE A 271 47.19 -5.25 49.59
N ALA A 272 48.39 -5.40 49.00
CA ALA A 272 49.35 -6.45 49.34
C ALA A 272 50.49 -5.97 50.28
N SER A 273 50.31 -4.82 50.92
CA SER A 273 51.23 -4.21 51.90
C SER A 273 50.57 -4.06 53.26
#